data_AF-A0A8S0ZJH9-F1
#
_entry.id   AF-A0A8S0ZJH9-F1
#
_cell.length_a   1.000
_cell.length_b   1.000
_cell.length_c   1.000
_cell.angle_alpha   90.00
_cell.angle_beta   90.00
_cell.angle_gamma   90.00
#
_symmetry.space_group_name_H-M   'P 1'
#
loop_
_entity.id
_entity.type
_entity.pdbx_description
1 polymer ?
#
loop_
_entity_poly.entity_id
_entity_poly.type
_entity_poly.pdbx_seq_one_letter_code
_entity_poly.pdbx_strand_id
1 'polypeptide(L)'
;MRMQVSSRKTFITRRIIKGKEECNRWLDDYSRSFYSYIKHVERGKLDRRAIASGSIVIRLQLKIIEEFHLYMAKSLPGSTISIGGEEKKKIMNELQMSSLKEGFRTSYSLQGTEDASKWNECMNPLMFAIVHQCWINDEISLKKWFETCDSGR
;
A
#
# COMPACT_ATOMS: atom_id res chain seq x y z
N MET A 1 33.91 2.61 25.88
CA MET A 1 33.11 3.54 25.05
C MET A 1 31.86 3.91 25.85
N ARG A 2 31.76 5.14 26.39
CA ARG A 2 30.62 5.57 27.22
C ARG A 2 29.40 5.79 26.33
N MET A 3 28.35 4.98 26.49
CA MET A 3 27.05 5.26 25.90
C MET A 3 26.47 6.52 26.56
N GLN A 4 26.43 7.63 25.82
CA GLN A 4 25.59 8.77 26.21
C GLN A 4 24.13 8.33 26.09
N VAL A 5 23.48 8.16 27.24
CA VAL A 5 22.03 8.00 27.31
C VAL A 5 21.42 9.35 26.95
N SER A 6 20.99 9.49 25.70
CA SER A 6 20.23 10.65 25.21
C SER A 6 18.98 10.80 26.07
N SER A 7 18.89 11.89 26.85
CA SER A 7 17.69 12.20 27.62
C SER A 7 16.52 12.44 26.67
N ARG A 8 15.49 11.59 26.74
CA ARG A 8 14.24 11.80 25.99
C ARG A 8 13.51 12.99 26.62
N LYS A 9 13.54 14.14 25.95
CA LYS A 9 12.70 15.29 26.30
C LYS A 9 11.31 15.06 25.71
N THR A 10 10.33 14.80 26.56
CA THR A 10 8.92 14.71 26.16
C THR A 10 8.31 16.10 26.23
N PHE A 11 7.84 16.61 25.09
CA PHE A 11 7.09 17.86 25.03
C PHE A 11 5.60 17.52 25.06
N ILE A 12 4.89 17.96 26.10
CA ILE A 12 3.44 17.83 26.21
C ILE A 12 2.84 19.21 25.96
N THR A 13 2.23 19.39 24.80
CA THR A 13 1.50 20.63 24.48
C THR A 13 0.02 20.41 24.74
N ARG A 14 -0.53 21.09 25.76
CA ARG A 14 -1.97 21.10 26.01
C ARG A 14 -2.58 22.30 25.28
N ARG A 15 -3.47 22.04 24.33
CA ARG A 15 -4.24 23.08 23.64
C ARG A 15 -5.70 22.99 24.05
N ILE A 16 -6.28 24.12 24.43
CA ILE A 16 -7.71 24.24 24.70
C ILE A 16 -8.28 25.10 23.57
N ILE A 17 -9.18 24.53 22.79
CA ILE A 17 -9.85 25.20 21.67
C ILE A 17 -11.27 25.50 22.12
N LYS A 18 -11.73 26.74 21.93
CA LYS A 18 -13.06 27.20 22.34
C LYS A 18 -13.83 27.66 21.11
N GLY A 19 -15.12 27.34 21.06
CA GLY A 19 -15.98 27.68 19.92
C GLY A 19 -16.09 26.54 18.90
N LYS A 20 -17.29 26.41 18.32
CA LYS A 20 -17.66 25.29 17.45
C LYS A 20 -16.85 25.26 16.15
N GLU A 21 -16.71 26.40 15.49
CA GLU A 21 -16.01 26.49 14.19
C GLU A 21 -14.51 26.22 14.30
N GLU A 22 -13.86 26.69 15.37
CA GLU A 22 -12.44 26.40 15.60
C GLU A 22 -12.20 24.94 15.92
N CYS A 23 -13.12 24.32 16.68
CA CYS A 23 -13.06 22.89 16.97
C CYS A 23 -13.18 22.06 15.68
N ASN A 24 -14.13 22.40 14.80
CA ASN A 24 -14.32 21.70 13.53
C ASN A 24 -13.08 21.81 12.63
N ARG A 25 -12.54 23.02 12.44
CA ARG A 25 -11.32 23.21 11.64
C ARG A 25 -10.14 22.40 12.16
N TRP A 26 -9.96 22.40 13.49
CA TRP A 26 -8.90 21.61 14.10
C TRP A 26 -9.11 20.10 13.90
N LEU A 27 -10.35 19.63 14.03
CA LEU A 27 -10.68 18.22 13.81
C LEU A 27 -10.41 17.81 12.35
N ASP A 28 -10.76 18.67 11.40
CA ASP A 28 -10.50 18.45 9.97
C ASP A 28 -8.98 18.38 9.68
N ASP A 29 -8.19 19.28 10.25
CA ASP A 29 -6.73 19.24 10.12
C ASP A 29 -6.14 18.00 10.78
N TYR A 30 -6.59 17.67 11.99
CA TYR A 30 -6.15 16.48 12.72
C TYR A 30 -6.46 15.20 11.93
N SER A 31 -7.66 15.12 11.35
CA SER A 31 -8.10 13.95 10.58
C SER A 31 -7.19 13.66 9.38
N ARG A 32 -6.68 14.71 8.73
CA ARG A 32 -5.82 14.65 7.52
C ARG A 32 -4.32 14.69 7.84
N SER A 33 -3.95 14.79 9.11
CA SER A 33 -2.55 14.91 9.53
C SER A 33 -1.83 13.55 9.57
N PHE A 34 -0.53 13.59 9.32
CA PHE A 34 0.38 12.45 9.44
C PHE A 34 1.54 12.78 10.39
N TYR A 35 1.97 11.77 11.14
CA TYR A 35 3.20 11.83 11.93
C TYR A 35 4.34 11.23 11.13
N SER A 36 5.48 11.90 11.07
CA SER A 36 6.67 11.39 10.40
C SER A 36 7.70 10.87 11.40
N TYR A 37 8.37 9.78 11.02
CA TYR A 37 9.41 9.13 11.82
C TYR A 37 10.59 8.78 10.94
N ILE A 38 11.79 8.77 11.51
CA ILE A 38 12.96 8.22 10.85
C ILE A 38 12.87 6.70 10.96
N LYS A 39 12.92 5.99 9.83
CA LYS A 39 12.89 4.53 9.85
C LYS A 39 14.20 3.98 10.41
N HIS A 40 14.10 3.22 11.50
CA HIS A 40 15.23 2.54 12.11
C HIS A 40 15.29 1.07 11.65
N VAL A 41 16.50 0.50 11.63
CA VAL A 41 16.75 -0.92 11.31
C VAL A 41 16.29 -1.33 9.90
N GLU A 42 16.32 -0.40 8.94
CA GLU A 42 16.15 -0.75 7.52
C GLU A 42 17.44 -1.40 7.01
N ARG A 43 17.32 -2.57 6.37
CA ARG A 43 18.46 -3.33 5.84
C ARG A 43 18.80 -2.85 4.43
N GLY A 44 20.09 -2.83 4.08
CA GLY A 44 20.54 -2.63 2.70
C GLY A 44 20.41 -1.20 2.16
N LYS A 45 20.32 -0.18 3.03
CA LYS A 45 20.32 1.25 2.65
C LYS A 45 21.33 2.02 3.50
N LEU A 46 22.14 2.86 2.84
CA LEU A 46 23.11 3.74 3.50
C LEU A 46 22.38 4.85 4.26
N ASP A 47 21.50 5.56 3.53
CA ASP A 47 20.71 6.65 4.07
C ASP A 47 19.37 6.17 4.62
N ARG A 48 18.96 6.80 5.73
CA ARG A 48 17.65 6.53 6.33
C ARG A 48 16.57 7.27 5.56
N ARG A 49 15.41 6.63 5.40
CA ARG A 49 14.21 7.28 4.88
C ARG A 49 13.21 7.60 5.99
N ALA A 50 12.41 8.63 5.76
CA ALA A 50 11.25 8.92 6.58
C ALA A 50 10.11 7.93 6.27
N ILE A 51 9.32 7.61 7.30
CA ILE A 51 8.03 6.91 7.18
C ILE A 51 6.96 7.73 7.87
N ALA A 52 5.71 7.55 7.45
CA ALA A 52 4.57 8.27 7.99
C ALA A 52 3.54 7.32 8.60
N SER A 53 2.90 7.75 9.68
CA SER A 53 1.71 7.11 10.26
C SER A 53 0.55 8.10 10.23
N GLY A 54 -0.59 7.67 9.70
CA GLY A 54 -1.81 8.48 9.70
C GLY A 54 -2.45 8.60 11.09
N SER A 55 -3.29 9.62 11.26
CA SER A 55 -4.18 9.74 12.41
C SER A 55 -5.11 8.53 12.56
N ILE A 56 -5.72 8.35 13.74
CA ILE A 56 -6.69 7.26 13.97
C ILE A 56 -7.91 7.36 13.03
N VAL A 57 -8.29 8.58 12.66
CA VAL A 57 -9.45 8.83 11.80
C VAL A 57 -9.18 8.32 10.38
N ILE A 58 -8.03 8.67 9.79
CA ILE A 58 -7.67 8.17 8.45
C ILE A 58 -7.35 6.67 8.47
N ARG A 59 -6.86 6.13 9.59
CA ARG A 59 -6.57 4.69 9.71
C ARG A 59 -7.81 3.83 9.53
N LEU A 60 -8.97 4.26 10.04
CA LEU A 60 -10.24 3.57 9.86
C LEU A 60 -10.59 3.44 8.37
N GLN A 61 -10.49 4.54 7.62
CA GLN A 61 -10.80 4.56 6.19
C GLN A 61 -9.78 3.74 5.39
N LEU A 62 -8.49 3.90 5.68
CA LEU A 62 -7.43 3.14 5.02
C LEU A 62 -7.57 1.64 5.24
N LYS A 63 -8.04 1.20 6.41
CA LYS A 63 -8.23 -0.23 6.69
C LYS A 63 -9.29 -0.86 5.76
N ILE A 64 -10.38 -0.14 5.49
CA ILE A 64 -11.42 -0.61 4.56
C ILE A 64 -10.85 -0.76 3.15
N ILE A 65 -10.13 0.26 2.68
CA ILE A 65 -9.51 0.26 1.34
C ILE A 65 -8.43 -0.81 1.23
N GLU A 66 -7.64 -1.02 2.28
CA GLU A 66 -6.58 -2.04 2.36
C GLU A 66 -7.17 -3.45 2.25
N GLU A 67 -8.22 -3.77 3.02
CA GLU A 67 -8.89 -5.07 2.95
C GLU A 67 -9.53 -5.31 1.57
N PHE A 68 -10.16 -4.28 0.99
CA PHE A 68 -10.71 -4.36 -0.36
C PHE A 68 -9.63 -4.73 -1.39
N HIS A 69 -8.52 -3.99 -1.42
CA HIS A 69 -7.44 -4.29 -2.38
C HIS A 69 -6.73 -5.61 -2.08
N LEU A 70 -6.62 -6.02 -0.82
CA LEU A 70 -6.07 -7.33 -0.46
C LEU A 70 -6.94 -8.47 -0.98
N TYR A 71 -8.26 -8.33 -0.91
CA TYR A 71 -9.18 -9.30 -1.51
C TYR A 71 -8.96 -9.39 -3.03
N MET A 72 -8.94 -8.23 -3.71
CA MET A 72 -8.72 -8.18 -5.16
C MET A 72 -7.36 -8.79 -5.54
N ALA A 73 -6.31 -8.48 -4.79
CA ALA A 73 -4.97 -8.97 -5.04
C ALA A 73 -4.82 -10.49 -4.87
N LYS A 74 -5.67 -11.14 -4.08
CA LYS A 74 -5.68 -12.61 -3.94
C LYS A 74 -6.27 -13.31 -5.15
N SER A 75 -7.23 -12.68 -5.83
CA SER A 75 -7.87 -13.25 -7.01
C SER A 75 -7.11 -12.97 -8.31
N LEU A 76 -6.09 -12.10 -8.29
CA LEU A 76 -5.29 -11.76 -9.46
C LEU A 76 -4.17 -12.80 -9.68
N PRO A 77 -4.16 -13.54 -10.81
CA PRO A 77 -3.10 -14.49 -11.11
C PRO A 77 -1.72 -13.81 -11.12
N GLY A 78 -0.77 -14.41 -10.41
CA GLY A 78 0.60 -13.93 -10.32
C GLY A 78 0.85 -12.75 -9.38
N SER A 79 -0.20 -12.23 -8.73
CA SER A 79 -0.04 -11.31 -7.60
C SER A 79 0.61 -12.02 -6.42
N THR A 80 1.65 -11.41 -5.85
CA THR A 80 2.37 -11.97 -4.69
C THR A 80 2.28 -11.07 -3.45
N ILE A 81 1.53 -9.97 -3.51
CA ILE A 81 1.48 -8.98 -2.42
C ILE A 81 0.76 -9.52 -1.17
N SER A 82 -0.24 -10.39 -1.37
CA SER A 82 -1.01 -11.03 -0.31
C SER A 82 -0.45 -12.38 0.15
N ILE A 83 0.68 -12.82 -0.44
CA ILE A 83 1.21 -14.19 -0.32
C ILE A 83 2.66 -14.16 0.16
N GLY A 84 3.02 -15.00 1.13
CA GLY A 84 4.36 -15.03 1.74
C GLY A 84 5.00 -16.42 1.74
N GLY A 85 6.29 -16.47 2.06
CA GLY A 85 7.01 -17.71 2.32
C GLY A 85 7.10 -18.66 1.12
N GLU A 86 6.82 -19.95 1.35
CA GLU A 86 6.91 -21.02 0.33
C GLU A 86 5.86 -20.89 -0.78
N GLU A 87 4.67 -20.38 -0.46
CA GLU A 87 3.59 -20.21 -1.42
C GLU A 87 3.96 -19.21 -2.53
N LYS A 88 4.67 -18.14 -2.15
CA LYS A 88 5.22 -17.16 -3.11
C LYS A 88 6.20 -17.82 -4.09
N LYS A 89 7.04 -18.75 -3.63
CA LYS A 89 8.01 -19.45 -4.50
C LYS A 89 7.30 -20.32 -5.53
N LYS A 90 6.24 -21.03 -5.13
CA LYS A 90 5.44 -21.88 -6.05
C LYS A 90 4.81 -21.06 -7.16
N ILE A 91 4.12 -19.97 -6.81
CA ILE A 91 3.47 -19.09 -7.79
C ILE A 91 4.50 -18.47 -8.75
N MET A 92 5.67 -18.06 -8.25
CA MET A 92 6.74 -17.56 -9.13
C MET A 92 7.24 -18.64 -10.11
N ASN A 93 7.38 -19.89 -9.68
CA ASN A 93 7.77 -20.99 -10.57
C ASN A 93 6.66 -21.31 -11.60
N GLU A 94 5.40 -21.31 -11.17
CA GLU A 94 4.25 -21.54 -12.05
C GLU A 94 4.11 -20.44 -13.11
N LEU A 95 4.29 -19.18 -12.73
CA LEU A 95 4.32 -18.04 -13.66
C LEU A 95 5.44 -18.15 -14.69
N GLN A 96 6.64 -18.59 -14.26
CA GLN A 96 7.75 -18.82 -15.19
C GLN A 96 7.40 -19.90 -16.20
N MET A 97 6.76 -21.00 -15.76
CA MET A 97 6.36 -22.08 -16.66
C MET A 97 5.19 -21.72 -17.57
N SER A 98 4.23 -20.91 -17.12
CA SER A 98 3.08 -20.49 -17.95
C SER A 98 3.48 -19.47 -19.00
N SER A 99 4.31 -18.49 -18.63
CA SER A 99 4.83 -17.45 -19.55
C SER A 99 5.70 -18.03 -20.67
N LEU A 100 6.30 -19.21 -20.45
CA LEU A 100 7.06 -19.94 -21.47
C LEU A 100 6.17 -20.79 -22.41
N LYS A 101 4.93 -21.11 -22.01
CA LYS A 101 4.03 -22.01 -22.76
C LYS A 101 3.02 -21.26 -23.63
N GLU A 102 2.67 -20.03 -23.29
CA GLU A 102 1.77 -19.21 -24.12
C GLU A 102 2.49 -18.61 -25.35
N GLY A 103 2.51 -19.40 -26.42
CA GLY A 103 1.86 -18.94 -27.64
C GLY A 103 2.55 -17.94 -28.56
N PHE A 104 3.86 -17.68 -28.44
CA PHE A 104 4.58 -17.00 -29.51
C PHE A 104 5.65 -17.90 -30.11
N ARG A 105 5.63 -17.99 -31.45
CA ARG A 105 6.73 -18.48 -32.30
C ARG A 105 7.93 -17.51 -32.24
N THR A 106 8.29 -17.05 -31.05
CA THR A 106 9.45 -16.21 -30.79
C THR A 106 10.55 -17.11 -30.24
N SER A 107 11.66 -17.16 -30.96
CA SER A 107 12.83 -17.99 -30.66
C SER A 107 13.61 -17.55 -29.42
N TYR A 108 13.13 -16.55 -28.68
CA TYR A 108 13.82 -15.97 -27.53
C TYR A 108 12.82 -15.56 -26.43
N SER A 109 13.16 -15.89 -25.19
CA SER A 109 12.51 -15.40 -23.98
C SER A 109 13.52 -14.54 -23.22
N LEU A 110 13.10 -13.36 -22.76
CA LEU A 110 13.93 -12.41 -22.02
C LEU A 110 13.22 -12.11 -20.69
N GLN A 111 13.99 -12.10 -19.61
CA GLN A 111 13.49 -11.77 -18.28
C GLN A 111 14.30 -10.59 -17.71
N GLY A 112 13.59 -9.51 -17.36
CA GLY A 112 14.16 -8.35 -16.67
C GLY A 112 13.95 -8.47 -15.16
N THR A 113 14.97 -8.10 -14.38
CA THR A 113 14.83 -7.90 -12.93
C THR A 113 14.65 -6.42 -12.68
N GLU A 114 13.51 -6.04 -12.09
CA GLU A 114 13.12 -4.65 -11.90
C GLU A 114 13.00 -4.31 -10.41
N ASP A 115 13.44 -3.10 -10.05
CA ASP A 115 13.23 -2.49 -8.73
C ASP A 115 12.80 -1.04 -8.91
N ALA A 116 11.60 -0.71 -8.43
CA ALA A 116 11.03 0.61 -8.64
C ALA A 116 11.52 1.61 -7.59
N SER A 117 12.30 2.60 -8.01
CA SER A 117 12.71 3.72 -7.15
C SER A 117 11.59 4.74 -6.98
N LYS A 118 11.49 5.36 -5.80
CA LYS A 118 10.51 6.44 -5.53
C LYS A 118 9.04 6.06 -5.74
N TRP A 119 8.73 4.77 -5.58
CA TRP A 119 7.39 4.20 -5.76
C TRP A 119 6.28 5.02 -5.09
N ASN A 120 6.43 5.36 -3.81
CA ASN A 120 5.41 6.08 -3.06
C ASN A 120 5.32 7.56 -3.47
N GLU A 121 6.44 8.19 -3.77
CA GLU A 121 6.50 9.61 -4.16
C GLU A 121 5.93 9.85 -5.56
N CYS A 122 5.98 8.85 -6.44
CA CYS A 122 5.39 8.91 -7.77
C CYS A 122 3.90 8.55 -7.82
N MET A 123 3.35 8.00 -6.73
CA MET A 123 1.92 7.69 -6.62
C MET A 123 1.11 8.94 -6.24
N ASN A 124 -0.02 9.14 -6.94
CA ASN A 124 -0.94 10.25 -6.66
C ASN A 124 -2.27 9.72 -6.06
N PRO A 125 -2.70 10.21 -4.88
CA PRO A 125 -3.99 9.83 -4.27
C PRO A 125 -5.20 9.99 -5.19
N LEU A 126 -5.19 10.98 -6.10
CA LEU A 126 -6.28 11.21 -7.04
C LEU A 126 -6.48 10.03 -7.99
N MET A 127 -5.40 9.34 -8.38
CA MET A 127 -5.51 8.16 -9.24
C MET A 127 -6.24 7.02 -8.52
N PHE A 128 -6.02 6.85 -7.22
CA PHE A 128 -6.77 5.86 -6.43
C PHE A 128 -8.25 6.21 -6.36
N ALA A 129 -8.59 7.50 -6.21
CA ALA A 129 -9.98 7.93 -6.21
C ALA A 129 -10.67 7.64 -7.55
N ILE A 130 -9.99 7.89 -8.68
CA ILE A 130 -10.51 7.57 -10.03
C ILE A 130 -10.72 6.06 -10.17
N VAL A 131 -9.74 5.24 -9.78
CA VAL A 131 -9.86 3.77 -9.84
C VAL A 131 -11.07 3.29 -9.04
N HIS A 132 -11.24 3.78 -7.81
CA HIS A 132 -12.40 3.46 -7.00
C HIS A 132 -13.71 3.92 -7.62
N GLN A 133 -13.74 5.12 -8.19
CA GLN A 133 -14.93 5.65 -8.87
C GLN A 133 -15.31 4.77 -10.07
N CYS A 134 -14.34 4.36 -10.88
CA CYS A 134 -14.57 3.46 -12.02
C CYS A 134 -15.12 2.10 -11.56
N TRP A 135 -14.55 1.50 -10.51
CA TRP A 135 -15.02 0.21 -10.02
C TRP A 135 -16.41 0.29 -9.36
N ILE A 136 -16.67 1.33 -8.57
CA ILE A 136 -17.90 1.45 -7.77
C ILE A 136 -19.09 1.94 -8.60
N ASN A 137 -18.88 2.87 -9.54
CA ASN A 137 -19.99 3.47 -10.30
C ASN A 137 -20.47 2.61 -11.48
N ASP A 138 -19.61 1.76 -12.05
CA ASP A 138 -20.07 0.74 -12.98
C ASP A 138 -20.55 -0.47 -12.19
N GLU A 139 -21.87 -0.57 -11.94
CA GLU A 139 -22.51 -1.78 -11.38
C GLU A 139 -22.14 -3.06 -12.18
N ILE A 140 -21.77 -2.88 -13.44
CA ILE A 140 -21.39 -3.93 -14.38
C ILE A 140 -19.93 -4.39 -14.17
N SER A 141 -19.03 -3.55 -13.62
CA SER A 141 -17.59 -3.86 -13.57
C SER A 141 -17.20 -4.71 -12.35
N LEU A 142 -17.67 -4.36 -11.14
CA LEU A 142 -17.34 -5.10 -9.92
C LEU A 142 -17.98 -6.48 -9.91
N LYS A 143 -19.28 -6.59 -10.22
CA LYS A 143 -19.98 -7.88 -10.29
C LYS A 143 -19.33 -8.82 -11.31
N LYS A 144 -19.09 -8.33 -12.52
CA LYS A 144 -18.45 -9.11 -13.58
C LYS A 144 -17.02 -9.51 -13.21
N TRP A 145 -16.27 -8.65 -12.50
CA TRP A 145 -14.94 -8.99 -12.02
C TRP A 145 -14.97 -10.11 -10.98
N PHE A 146 -15.87 -10.05 -9.98
CA PHE A 146 -16.05 -11.13 -9.01
C PHE A 146 -16.50 -12.44 -9.69
N GLU A 147 -17.44 -12.38 -10.63
CA GLU A 147 -17.90 -13.55 -11.39
C GLU A 147 -16.77 -14.18 -12.23
N THR A 148 -15.92 -13.35 -12.87
CA THR A 148 -14.78 -13.83 -13.67
C THR A 148 -13.71 -14.45 -12.77
N CYS A 149 -13.44 -13.85 -11.60
CA CYS A 149 -12.47 -14.38 -10.64
C CYS A 149 -12.94 -15.67 -9.94
N ASP A 150 -14.24 -15.86 -9.71
CA ASP A 150 -14.79 -17.10 -9.14
C ASP A 150 -14.91 -18.23 -10.17
N SER A 151 -15.07 -17.92 -11.45
CA SER A 151 -15.12 -18.92 -12.53
C SER A 151 -13.78 -19.62 -12.82
N GLY A 152 -12.69 -19.15 -12.22
CA GLY A 152 -11.33 -19.72 -12.35
C GLY A 152 -10.85 -20.53 -11.13
N ARG A 153 -11.74 -20.86 -10.19
CA ARG A 153 -11.47 -21.78 -9.07
C ARG A 153 -11.91 -23.21 -9.37
#